data_AF-A0A835ZF92-F1
#
_entry.id   AF-A0A835ZF92-F1
#
_cell.length_a   1.000
_cell.length_b   1.000
_cell.length_c   1.000
_cell.angle_alpha   90.00
_cell.angle_beta   90.00
_cell.angle_gamma   90.00
#
_symmetry.space_group_name_H-M   'P 1'
#
loop_
_entity.id
_entity.type
_entity.pdbx_description
1 polymer ?
#
loop_
_entity_poly.entity_id
_entity_poly.type
_entity_poly.pdbx_seq_one_letter_code
_entity_poly.pdbx_strand_id
1 'polypeptide(L)'
;MFGVQQAIHVWLTLWLSFQFTMDEIASGGGIKSPGYAPLPYADVQYWTQQMNELMEQVGDEDVEFYLPQLAAVLLRRDAPTRCNQVTTAVAVRLGSILRERAATNHMVGMHLLWQLRAATQGGAGLAPAGGRSAAAAAAAAAEQRGAEGWLSVVEPAAVGGGNLPRQVAMRRQAFFCDNMRFVDRLVGLSRLLGATDVRIRLAELHRHLGELNRCLLRRIDSRGKAFETPLGAEWPLEEADVASRRPDAANFAIVLPLRAMAPGCREGRCVLRVLRIVKELSHPLQSRERVPYLVTAEVLQTSIG
;
A
#
# COMPACT_ATOMS: atom_id res chain seq x y z
N MET A 1 6.66 -8.22 28.80
CA MET A 1 5.85 -8.21 27.55
C MET A 1 6.81 -8.35 26.37
N PHE A 2 7.07 -9.58 25.94
CA PHE A 2 7.89 -9.93 24.77
C PHE A 2 6.97 -10.54 23.67
N GLY A 3 5.79 -9.95 23.47
CA GLY A 3 4.58 -10.80 23.32
C GLY A 3 4.02 -11.07 21.92
N VAL A 4 4.20 -10.19 20.92
CA VAL A 4 3.48 -10.34 19.64
C VAL A 4 4.36 -10.03 18.44
N GLN A 5 5.14 -8.96 18.50
CA GLN A 5 6.12 -8.61 17.45
C GLN A 5 7.20 -9.70 17.28
N GLN A 6 7.67 -10.28 18.39
CA GLN A 6 8.55 -11.45 18.34
C GLN A 6 7.84 -12.68 17.76
N ALA A 7 6.53 -12.87 18.00
CA ALA A 7 5.80 -14.01 17.48
C ALA A 7 5.54 -13.91 15.97
N ILE A 8 5.18 -12.74 15.44
CA ILE A 8 5.09 -12.51 13.99
C ILE A 8 6.47 -12.62 13.35
N HIS A 9 7.50 -12.04 13.98
CA HIS A 9 8.87 -12.13 13.47
C HIS A 9 9.39 -13.58 13.48
N VAL A 10 9.12 -14.35 14.52
CA VAL A 10 9.43 -15.78 14.62
C VAL A 10 8.62 -16.56 13.60
N TRP A 11 7.33 -16.25 13.40
CA TRP A 11 6.51 -16.91 12.39
C TRP A 11 6.98 -16.61 10.97
N LEU A 12 7.30 -15.35 10.65
CA LEU A 12 7.92 -14.96 9.38
C LEU A 12 9.30 -15.61 9.21
N THR A 13 10.10 -15.69 10.28
CA THR A 13 11.39 -16.38 10.27
C THR A 13 11.23 -17.87 10.02
N LEU A 14 10.24 -18.51 10.64
CA LEU A 14 9.90 -19.93 10.41
C LEU A 14 9.39 -20.15 8.98
N TRP A 15 8.52 -19.28 8.48
CA TRP A 15 8.04 -19.29 7.11
C TRP A 15 9.18 -19.14 6.09
N LEU A 16 10.08 -18.19 6.33
CA LEU A 16 11.29 -18.00 5.55
C LEU A 16 12.19 -19.24 5.67
N SER A 17 12.27 -19.89 6.83
CA SER A 17 13.02 -21.14 7.02
C SER A 17 12.44 -22.33 6.22
N PHE A 18 11.11 -22.38 6.07
CA PHE A 18 10.43 -23.32 5.17
C PHE A 18 10.71 -23.06 3.67
N GLN A 19 11.04 -21.81 3.30
CA GLN A 19 11.36 -21.40 1.94
C GLN A 19 12.87 -21.51 1.60
N PHE A 20 13.76 -21.16 2.54
CA PHE A 20 15.20 -20.98 2.30
C PHE A 20 16.03 -22.27 2.28
N THR A 21 15.46 -23.42 2.63
CA THR A 21 16.17 -24.70 2.46
C THR A 21 16.31 -25.15 0.98
N MET A 22 15.96 -24.29 0.02
CA MET A 22 16.14 -24.49 -1.42
C MET A 22 17.41 -23.83 -2.01
N ASP A 23 18.00 -22.82 -1.38
CA ASP A 23 19.25 -22.21 -1.90
C ASP A 23 20.47 -23.13 -1.72
N GLU A 24 20.40 -24.07 -0.76
CA GLU A 24 21.37 -25.18 -0.64
C GLU A 24 21.18 -26.26 -1.71
N ILE A 25 20.04 -26.29 -2.42
CA ILE A 25 19.76 -27.25 -3.49
C ILE A 25 20.15 -26.66 -4.86
N ALA A 26 20.07 -25.33 -5.02
CA ALA A 26 20.50 -24.64 -6.24
C ALA A 26 22.04 -24.57 -6.39
N SER A 27 22.80 -24.82 -5.33
CA SER A 27 24.27 -24.78 -5.31
C SER A 27 24.98 -26.08 -5.76
N GLY A 28 24.28 -26.96 -6.48
CA GLY A 28 24.91 -28.04 -7.25
C GLY A 28 25.05 -29.38 -6.54
N GLY A 29 24.43 -29.55 -5.37
CA GLY A 29 24.29 -30.86 -4.74
C GLY A 29 23.12 -31.61 -5.36
N GLY A 30 23.40 -32.53 -6.29
CA GLY A 30 22.42 -33.42 -6.91
C GLY A 30 21.78 -34.38 -5.89
N ILE A 31 20.84 -33.88 -5.09
CA ILE A 31 19.94 -34.70 -4.28
C ILE A 31 18.67 -34.88 -5.11
N LYS A 32 18.43 -36.12 -5.55
CA LYS A 32 17.16 -36.54 -6.13
C LYS A 32 16.04 -36.08 -5.20
N SER A 33 15.14 -35.21 -5.67
CA SER A 33 13.94 -34.81 -4.90
C SER A 33 13.30 -36.07 -4.31
N PRO A 34 13.33 -36.27 -2.98
CA PRO A 34 12.53 -37.34 -2.39
C PRO A 34 11.08 -37.00 -2.74
N GLY A 35 10.34 -37.98 -3.24
CA GLY A 35 8.95 -37.79 -3.63
C GLY A 35 8.21 -37.04 -2.54
N TYR A 36 7.59 -35.92 -2.90
CA TYR A 36 6.81 -35.08 -2.00
C TYR A 36 5.64 -35.91 -1.46
N ALA A 37 5.82 -36.55 -0.31
CA ALA A 37 4.73 -37.15 0.41
C ALA A 37 3.82 -36.01 0.90
N PRO A 38 2.50 -36.04 0.61
CA PRO A 38 1.59 -35.09 1.21
C PRO A 38 1.71 -35.19 2.73
N LEU A 39 1.84 -34.04 3.39
CA LEU A 39 1.82 -34.01 4.85
C LEU A 39 0.45 -34.51 5.35
N PRO A 40 0.39 -35.16 6.52
CA PRO A 40 -0.88 -35.50 7.15
C PRO A 40 -1.81 -34.28 7.22
N TYR A 41 -3.09 -34.48 6.93
CA TYR A 41 -4.13 -33.43 7.04
C TYR A 41 -4.13 -32.71 8.40
N ALA A 42 -3.74 -33.43 9.46
CA ALA A 42 -3.56 -32.89 10.81
C ALA A 42 -2.56 -31.73 10.88
N ASP A 43 -1.48 -31.77 10.08
CA ASP A 43 -0.46 -30.71 10.09
C ASP A 43 -1.01 -29.43 9.44
N VAL A 44 -1.78 -29.55 8.37
CA VAL A 44 -2.43 -28.40 7.71
C VAL A 44 -3.43 -27.72 8.66
N GLN A 45 -4.24 -28.51 9.38
CA GLN A 45 -5.16 -27.99 10.38
C GLN A 45 -4.43 -27.31 11.53
N TYR A 46 -3.39 -27.94 12.07
CA TYR A 46 -2.58 -27.37 13.14
C TYR A 46 -2.00 -26.02 12.75
N TRP A 47 -1.32 -25.92 11.60
CA TRP A 47 -0.69 -24.68 11.16
C TRP A 47 -1.68 -23.57 10.81
N THR A 48 -2.84 -23.90 10.23
CA THR A 48 -3.89 -22.92 9.96
C THR A 48 -4.58 -22.44 11.24
N GLN A 49 -4.73 -23.31 12.25
CA GLN A 49 -5.20 -22.93 13.58
C GLN A 49 -4.20 -22.03 14.31
N GLN A 50 -2.92 -22.38 14.34
CA GLN A 50 -1.87 -21.56 14.94
C GLN A 50 -1.78 -20.17 14.29
N MET A 51 -1.98 -20.08 12.97
CA MET A 51 -2.09 -18.80 12.27
C MET A 51 -3.30 -17.98 12.76
N ASN A 52 -4.46 -18.60 13.00
CA ASN A 52 -5.63 -17.89 13.53
C ASN A 52 -5.35 -17.35 14.92
N GLU A 53 -4.86 -18.21 15.82
CA GLU A 53 -4.57 -17.84 17.21
C GLU A 53 -3.54 -16.70 17.27
N LEU A 54 -2.49 -16.77 16.42
CA LEU A 54 -1.52 -15.69 16.29
C LEU A 54 -2.21 -14.42 15.79
N MET A 55 -2.90 -14.48 14.65
CA MET A 55 -3.49 -13.29 14.04
C MET A 55 -4.62 -12.69 14.87
N GLU A 56 -5.30 -13.43 15.73
CA GLU A 56 -6.29 -12.89 16.68
C GLU A 56 -5.63 -12.05 17.79
N GLN A 57 -4.41 -12.40 18.19
CA GLN A 57 -3.64 -11.67 19.21
C GLN A 57 -2.96 -10.41 18.66
N VAL A 58 -2.86 -10.28 17.34
CA VAL A 58 -2.17 -9.17 16.68
C VAL A 58 -3.12 -8.00 16.45
N GLY A 59 -2.80 -6.83 17.02
CA GLY A 59 -3.55 -5.60 16.75
C GLY A 59 -3.38 -5.12 15.31
N ASP A 60 -4.34 -4.34 14.79
CA ASP A 60 -4.25 -3.78 13.44
C ASP A 60 -3.00 -2.92 13.22
N GLU A 61 -2.48 -2.29 14.28
CA GLU A 61 -1.24 -1.51 14.22
C GLU A 61 -0.02 -2.38 13.87
N ASP A 62 0.09 -3.55 14.48
CA ASP A 62 1.16 -4.50 14.20
C ASP A 62 0.95 -5.14 12.83
N VAL A 63 -0.29 -5.45 12.43
CA VAL A 63 -0.59 -5.92 11.07
C VAL A 63 -0.16 -4.90 10.02
N GLU A 64 -0.45 -3.61 10.23
CA GLU A 64 -0.03 -2.54 9.32
C GLU A 64 1.50 -2.41 9.23
N PHE A 65 2.19 -2.57 10.36
CA PHE A 65 3.66 -2.55 10.41
C PHE A 65 4.30 -3.71 9.62
N TYR A 66 3.75 -4.93 9.76
CA TYR A 66 4.25 -6.14 9.07
C TYR A 66 3.59 -6.39 7.71
N LEU A 67 2.74 -5.49 7.24
CA LEU A 67 1.97 -5.66 6.02
C LEU A 67 2.84 -5.93 4.77
N PRO A 68 4.01 -5.30 4.58
CA PRO A 68 4.88 -5.63 3.45
C PRO A 68 5.32 -7.11 3.46
N GLN A 69 5.67 -7.64 4.63
CA GLN A 69 6.08 -9.03 4.79
C GLN A 69 4.90 -9.99 4.61
N LEU A 70 3.74 -9.66 5.17
CA LEU A 70 2.53 -10.47 5.00
C LEU A 70 2.07 -10.49 3.53
N ALA A 71 2.15 -9.35 2.82
CA ALA A 71 1.88 -9.28 1.39
C ALA A 71 2.87 -10.13 0.58
N ALA A 72 4.17 -10.08 0.91
CA ALA A 72 5.17 -10.93 0.24
C ALA A 72 4.87 -12.43 0.39
N VAL A 73 4.34 -12.87 1.54
CA VAL A 73 3.86 -14.24 1.73
C VAL A 73 2.71 -14.58 0.78
N LEU A 74 1.71 -13.69 0.67
CA LEU A 74 0.57 -13.88 -0.23
C LEU A 74 0.98 -13.97 -1.71
N LEU A 75 1.95 -13.15 -2.11
CA LEU A 75 2.47 -13.08 -3.48
C LEU A 75 3.29 -14.32 -3.86
N ARG A 76 3.88 -15.00 -2.88
CA ARG A 76 4.71 -16.21 -3.06
C ARG A 76 3.94 -17.51 -2.80
N ARG A 77 2.61 -17.49 -2.71
CA ARG A 77 1.79 -18.69 -2.42
C ARG A 77 2.02 -19.86 -3.39
N ASP A 78 2.41 -19.55 -4.63
CA ASP A 78 2.61 -20.49 -5.73
C ASP A 78 4.10 -20.84 -5.92
N ALA A 79 4.98 -20.32 -5.05
CA ALA A 79 6.40 -20.67 -5.07
C ALA A 79 6.60 -22.11 -4.58
N PRO A 80 7.49 -22.91 -5.21
CA PRO A 80 7.76 -24.26 -4.76
C PRO A 80 8.40 -24.25 -3.38
N THR A 81 7.77 -24.95 -2.45
CA THR A 81 8.21 -25.15 -1.07
C THR A 81 8.27 -26.64 -0.74
N ARG A 82 9.01 -26.99 0.32
CA ARG A 82 9.02 -28.37 0.86
C ARG A 82 7.61 -28.88 1.21
N CYS A 83 6.71 -27.97 1.57
CA CYS A 83 5.37 -28.28 2.09
C CYS A 83 4.29 -27.47 1.37
N ASN A 84 4.19 -27.58 0.04
CA ASN A 84 3.26 -26.79 -0.79
C ASN A 84 1.83 -26.76 -0.25
N GLN A 85 1.30 -27.89 0.23
CA GLN A 85 -0.07 -27.96 0.77
C GLN A 85 -0.26 -27.06 2.01
N VAL A 86 0.67 -27.09 2.96
CA VAL A 86 0.64 -26.23 4.15
C VAL A 86 0.84 -24.76 3.74
N THR A 87 1.81 -24.49 2.85
CA THR A 87 2.10 -23.15 2.34
C THR A 87 0.85 -22.52 1.71
N THR A 88 0.20 -23.23 0.78
CA THR A 88 -1.01 -22.76 0.13
C THR A 88 -2.15 -22.56 1.14
N ALA A 89 -2.38 -23.52 2.04
CA ALA A 89 -3.46 -23.42 3.02
C ALA A 89 -3.28 -22.23 3.98
N VAL A 90 -2.06 -22.02 4.47
CA VAL A 90 -1.73 -20.89 5.35
C VAL A 90 -1.82 -19.56 4.61
N ALA A 91 -1.34 -19.47 3.37
CA ALA A 91 -1.46 -18.26 2.55
C ALA A 91 -2.91 -17.90 2.23
N VAL A 92 -3.75 -18.91 1.90
CA VAL A 92 -5.20 -18.72 1.71
C VAL A 92 -5.85 -18.21 2.99
N ARG A 93 -5.50 -18.78 4.14
CA ARG A 93 -6.07 -18.36 5.42
C ARG A 93 -5.63 -16.94 5.81
N LEU A 94 -4.34 -16.63 5.70
CA LEU A 94 -3.80 -15.30 5.91
C LEU A 94 -4.50 -14.26 5.02
N GLY A 95 -4.72 -14.60 3.75
CA GLY A 95 -5.44 -13.72 2.84
C GLY A 95 -6.89 -13.47 3.24
N SER A 96 -7.60 -14.47 3.77
CA SER A 96 -8.95 -14.27 4.33
C SER A 96 -8.93 -13.30 5.51
N ILE A 97 -7.99 -13.48 6.43
CA ILE A 97 -7.84 -12.62 7.62
C ILE A 97 -7.52 -11.18 7.19
N LEU A 98 -6.57 -11.00 6.29
CA LEU A 98 -6.20 -9.67 5.78
C LEU A 98 -7.33 -9.01 5.01
N ARG A 99 -8.12 -9.77 4.25
CA ARG A 99 -9.33 -9.26 3.58
C ARG A 99 -10.37 -8.80 4.58
N GLU A 100 -10.63 -9.57 5.63
CA GLU A 100 -11.58 -9.21 6.70
C GLU A 100 -11.13 -7.95 7.43
N ARG A 101 -9.85 -7.85 7.79
CA ARG A 101 -9.26 -6.64 8.38
C ARG A 101 -9.27 -5.45 7.43
N ALA A 102 -8.98 -5.66 6.16
CA ALA A 102 -9.07 -4.61 5.15
C ALA A 102 -10.52 -4.12 4.96
N ALA A 103 -11.52 -4.94 5.26
CA ALA A 103 -12.93 -4.59 5.17
C ALA A 103 -13.41 -3.75 6.37
N THR A 104 -12.81 -3.93 7.55
CA THR A 104 -13.14 -3.18 8.77
C THR A 104 -12.25 -1.94 8.92
N ASN A 105 -10.95 -2.08 8.71
CA ASN A 105 -9.94 -1.03 8.86
C ASN A 105 -9.47 -0.50 7.48
N HIS A 106 -9.78 0.76 7.20
CA HIS A 106 -9.47 1.36 5.90
C HIS A 106 -7.97 1.66 5.71
N MET A 107 -7.19 1.88 6.78
CA MET A 107 -5.73 2.07 6.67
C MET A 107 -5.04 0.76 6.30
N VAL A 108 -5.39 -0.34 6.97
CA VAL A 108 -4.91 -1.69 6.60
C VAL A 108 -5.29 -2.00 5.15
N GLY A 109 -6.54 -1.73 4.77
CA GLY A 109 -7.00 -1.92 3.40
C GLY A 109 -6.20 -1.10 2.38
N MET A 110 -5.93 0.17 2.67
CA MET A 110 -5.21 1.09 1.78
C MET A 110 -3.75 0.67 1.61
N HIS A 111 -3.06 0.35 2.71
CA HIS A 111 -1.68 -0.13 2.66
C HIS A 111 -1.58 -1.46 1.93
N LEU A 112 -2.56 -2.37 2.12
CA LEU A 112 -2.56 -3.67 1.46
C LEU A 112 -2.74 -3.52 -0.05
N LEU A 113 -3.65 -2.63 -0.47
CA LEU A 113 -3.82 -2.30 -1.88
C LEU A 113 -2.56 -1.71 -2.50
N TRP A 114 -1.82 -0.85 -1.80
CA TRP A 114 -0.54 -0.36 -2.30
C TRP A 114 0.51 -1.45 -2.46
N GLN A 115 0.65 -2.35 -1.48
CA GLN A 115 1.61 -3.46 -1.59
C GLN A 115 1.27 -4.35 -2.81
N LEU A 116 0.00 -4.70 -2.98
CA LEU A 116 -0.43 -5.54 -4.10
C LEU A 116 -0.31 -4.81 -5.46
N ARG A 117 -0.67 -3.53 -5.55
CA ARG A 117 -0.50 -2.74 -6.78
C ARG A 117 0.96 -2.46 -7.12
N ALA A 118 1.84 -2.32 -6.13
CA ALA A 118 3.27 -2.21 -6.36
C ALA A 118 3.82 -3.49 -7.01
N ALA A 119 3.34 -4.66 -6.58
CA ALA A 119 3.72 -5.94 -7.16
C ALA A 119 3.21 -6.13 -8.61
N THR A 120 2.04 -5.59 -8.97
CA THR A 120 1.58 -5.63 -10.38
C THR A 120 2.35 -4.67 -11.29
N GLN A 121 2.83 -3.54 -10.75
CA GLN A 121 3.57 -2.54 -11.54
C GLN A 121 5.08 -2.77 -11.57
N GLY A 122 5.64 -3.53 -10.62
CA GLY A 122 7.08 -3.79 -10.45
C GLY A 122 7.77 -4.48 -11.64
N GLY A 123 6.99 -5.05 -12.57
CA GLY A 123 7.49 -5.57 -13.84
C GLY A 123 7.78 -4.51 -14.91
N ALA A 124 7.06 -3.38 -14.90
CA ALA A 124 6.92 -2.53 -16.09
C ALA A 124 7.74 -1.21 -16.08
N GLY A 125 8.32 -0.79 -14.95
CA GLY A 125 8.84 0.59 -14.84
C GLY A 125 10.21 0.80 -14.20
N LEU A 126 10.92 -0.24 -13.76
CA LEU A 126 12.11 -0.07 -12.90
C LEU A 126 13.35 -0.88 -13.29
N ALA A 127 13.32 -1.70 -14.35
CA ALA A 127 14.52 -2.38 -14.83
C ALA A 127 14.97 -1.83 -16.18
N PRO A 128 16.25 -1.41 -16.32
CA PRO A 128 16.83 -1.24 -17.64
C PRO A 128 16.75 -2.56 -18.40
N ALA A 129 16.46 -2.48 -19.70
CA ALA A 129 16.15 -3.60 -20.61
C ALA A 129 17.33 -4.56 -20.89
N GLY A 130 18.32 -4.66 -20.00
CA GLY A 130 19.48 -5.54 -20.14
C GLY A 130 19.64 -6.46 -18.94
N GLY A 131 19.45 -7.77 -19.14
CA GLY A 131 20.07 -8.78 -18.27
C GLY A 131 19.20 -9.48 -17.23
N ARG A 132 17.86 -9.43 -17.29
CA ARG A 132 17.06 -10.36 -16.46
C ARG A 132 17.16 -11.76 -17.06
N SER A 133 17.63 -12.74 -16.28
CA SER A 133 17.57 -14.14 -16.68
C SER A 133 16.12 -14.57 -16.89
N ALA A 134 15.88 -15.57 -17.74
CA ALA A 134 14.54 -16.10 -17.99
C ALA A 134 13.83 -16.52 -16.69
N ALA A 135 14.58 -16.99 -15.69
CA ALA A 135 14.06 -17.33 -14.37
C ALA A 135 13.54 -16.11 -13.59
N ALA A 136 14.25 -14.97 -13.64
CA ALA A 136 13.82 -13.73 -12.99
C ALA A 136 12.56 -13.15 -13.65
N ALA A 137 12.45 -13.26 -14.98
CA ALA A 137 11.24 -12.86 -15.70
C ALA A 137 10.04 -13.75 -15.36
N ALA A 138 10.24 -15.07 -15.27
CA ALA A 138 9.20 -16.02 -14.87
C ALA A 138 8.73 -15.80 -13.42
N ALA A 139 9.65 -15.53 -12.50
CA ALA A 139 9.33 -15.20 -11.11
C ALA A 139 8.51 -13.90 -11.00
N ALA A 140 8.90 -12.85 -11.71
CA ALA A 140 8.15 -11.58 -11.74
C ALA A 140 6.74 -11.76 -12.33
N ALA A 141 6.58 -12.58 -13.38
CA ALA A 141 5.28 -12.87 -13.97
C ALA A 141 4.38 -13.72 -13.06
N ALA A 142 4.97 -14.62 -12.24
CA ALA A 142 4.23 -15.36 -11.23
C ALA A 142 3.77 -14.44 -10.08
N GLU A 143 4.65 -13.55 -9.61
CA GLU A 143 4.34 -12.56 -8.59
C GLU A 143 3.23 -11.60 -9.04
N GLN A 144 3.29 -11.11 -10.27
CA GLN A 144 2.25 -10.26 -10.85
C GLN A 144 0.88 -10.97 -10.91
N ARG A 145 0.82 -12.24 -11.37
CA ARG A 145 -0.42 -13.02 -11.40
C ARG A 145 -0.97 -13.26 -9.99
N GLY A 146 -0.09 -13.53 -9.02
CA GLY A 146 -0.45 -13.65 -7.62
C GLY A 146 -1.08 -12.35 -7.09
N ALA A 147 -0.46 -11.22 -7.39
CA ALA A 147 -0.94 -9.89 -7.00
C ALA A 147 -2.32 -9.57 -7.61
N GLU A 148 -2.50 -9.80 -8.92
CA GLU A 148 -3.78 -9.60 -9.61
C GLU A 148 -4.90 -10.47 -9.02
N GLY A 149 -4.60 -11.74 -8.74
CA GLY A 149 -5.52 -12.65 -8.06
C GLY A 149 -5.96 -12.12 -6.70
N TRP A 150 -5.03 -11.63 -5.88
CA TRP A 150 -5.37 -11.05 -4.57
C TRP A 150 -6.09 -9.71 -4.67
N LEU A 151 -5.72 -8.83 -5.61
CA LEU A 151 -6.41 -7.56 -5.84
C LEU A 151 -7.90 -7.77 -6.13
N SER A 152 -8.22 -8.77 -6.97
CA SER A 152 -9.62 -9.09 -7.31
C SER A 152 -10.50 -9.44 -6.10
N VAL A 153 -9.90 -9.89 -5.00
CA VAL A 153 -10.59 -10.31 -3.77
C VAL A 153 -10.52 -9.23 -2.69
N VAL A 154 -9.37 -8.58 -2.53
CA VAL A 154 -9.10 -7.61 -1.47
C VAL A 154 -9.70 -6.25 -1.80
N GLU A 155 -9.64 -5.81 -3.06
CA GLU A 155 -10.11 -4.47 -3.45
C GLU A 155 -11.62 -4.28 -3.20
N PRO A 156 -12.52 -5.20 -3.57
CA PRO A 156 -13.94 -5.06 -3.23
C PRO A 156 -14.18 -5.00 -1.72
N ALA A 157 -13.44 -5.79 -0.94
CA ALA A 157 -13.56 -5.80 0.52
C ALA A 157 -13.06 -4.49 1.15
N ALA A 158 -11.89 -4.02 0.72
CA ALA A 158 -11.28 -2.79 1.20
C ALA A 158 -12.11 -1.55 0.85
N VAL A 159 -12.57 -1.45 -0.40
CA VAL A 159 -13.30 -0.29 -0.92
C VAL A 159 -14.75 -0.28 -0.45
N GLY A 160 -15.43 -1.43 -0.51
CA GLY A 160 -16.85 -1.55 -0.14
C GLY A 160 -17.07 -1.56 1.38
N GLY A 161 -16.14 -2.15 2.12
CA GLY A 161 -16.24 -2.38 3.56
C GLY A 161 -17.26 -3.47 3.91
N GLY A 162 -16.92 -4.30 4.89
CA GLY A 162 -17.71 -5.48 5.25
C GLY A 162 -19.04 -5.08 5.89
N ASN A 163 -20.17 -5.42 5.26
CA ASN A 163 -21.53 -5.19 5.77
C ASN A 163 -21.82 -3.74 6.21
N LEU A 164 -21.14 -2.75 5.63
CA LEU A 164 -21.34 -1.35 6.00
C LEU A 164 -22.67 -0.82 5.45
N PRO A 165 -23.36 0.10 6.16
CA PRO A 165 -24.50 0.83 5.60
C PRO A 165 -24.11 1.53 4.30
N ARG A 166 -25.02 1.56 3.32
CA ARG A 166 -24.76 2.10 1.96
C ARG A 166 -24.08 3.47 1.96
N GLN A 167 -24.50 4.39 2.84
CA GLN A 167 -23.91 5.72 2.94
C GLN A 167 -22.45 5.69 3.42
N VAL A 168 -22.11 4.78 4.33
CA VAL A 168 -20.75 4.60 4.85
C VAL A 168 -19.88 3.92 3.79
N ALA A 169 -20.39 2.90 3.11
CA ALA A 169 -19.71 2.24 2.00
C ALA A 169 -19.37 3.23 0.86
N MET A 170 -20.30 4.11 0.48
CA MET A 170 -20.05 5.15 -0.52
C MET A 170 -18.96 6.15 -0.09
N ARG A 171 -18.93 6.55 1.19
CA ARG A 171 -17.88 7.42 1.73
C ARG A 171 -16.53 6.72 1.75
N ARG A 172 -16.50 5.44 2.12
CA ARG A 172 -15.30 4.60 2.09
C ARG A 172 -14.78 4.48 0.66
N GLN A 173 -15.64 4.19 -0.30
CA GLN A 173 -15.27 4.15 -1.71
C GLN A 173 -14.66 5.47 -2.18
N ALA A 174 -15.30 6.61 -1.89
CA ALA A 174 -14.75 7.93 -2.22
C ALA A 174 -13.40 8.16 -1.54
N PHE A 175 -13.25 7.78 -0.27
CA PHE A 175 -11.96 7.81 0.43
C PHE A 175 -10.88 7.05 -0.35
N PHE A 176 -11.09 5.79 -0.70
CA PHE A 176 -10.09 5.01 -1.43
C PHE A 176 -9.80 5.60 -2.82
N CYS A 177 -10.83 5.90 -3.61
CA CYS A 177 -10.65 6.45 -4.95
C CYS A 177 -9.82 7.74 -4.94
N ASP A 178 -10.13 8.65 -4.03
CA ASP A 178 -9.50 9.98 -4.02
C ASP A 178 -8.08 9.95 -3.45
N ASN A 179 -7.82 9.15 -2.42
CA ASN A 179 -6.45 8.94 -1.91
C ASN A 179 -5.54 8.28 -2.96
N MET A 180 -6.04 7.25 -3.65
CA MET A 180 -5.28 6.58 -4.72
C MET A 180 -5.00 7.54 -5.88
N ARG A 181 -6.00 8.30 -6.35
CA ARG A 181 -5.81 9.30 -7.41
C ARG A 181 -4.84 10.41 -7.02
N PHE A 182 -4.88 10.85 -5.77
CA PHE A 182 -3.95 11.85 -5.27
C PHE A 182 -2.50 11.35 -5.37
N VAL A 183 -2.22 10.13 -4.90
CA VAL A 183 -0.90 9.50 -5.00
C VAL A 183 -0.52 9.26 -6.46
N ASP A 184 -1.42 8.75 -7.30
CA ASP A 184 -1.17 8.50 -8.71
C ASP A 184 -0.78 9.78 -9.47
N ARG A 185 -1.41 10.93 -9.14
CA ARG A 185 -1.03 12.23 -9.72
C ARG A 185 0.36 12.68 -9.30
N LEU A 186 0.76 12.46 -8.04
CA LEU A 186 2.12 12.73 -7.57
C LEU A 186 3.14 11.82 -8.30
N VAL A 187 2.88 10.51 -8.35
CA VAL A 187 3.75 9.57 -9.06
C VAL A 187 3.85 9.91 -10.55
N GLY A 188 2.74 10.28 -11.18
CA GLY A 188 2.69 10.73 -12.57
C GLY A 188 3.49 12.02 -12.82
N LEU A 189 3.47 12.95 -11.88
CA LEU A 189 4.25 14.19 -11.95
C LEU A 189 5.75 13.92 -11.97
N SER A 190 6.25 12.93 -11.22
CA SER A 190 7.67 12.54 -11.29
C SER A 190 8.07 12.09 -12.70
N ARG A 191 7.22 11.30 -13.36
CA ARG A 191 7.46 10.83 -14.74
C ARG A 191 7.44 11.98 -15.73
N LEU A 192 6.48 12.89 -15.59
CA LEU A 192 6.37 14.09 -16.42
C LEU A 192 7.63 14.95 -16.30
N LEU A 193 8.05 15.28 -15.07
CA LEU A 193 9.24 16.08 -14.82
C LEU A 193 10.52 15.42 -15.33
N GLY A 194 10.55 14.09 -15.37
CA GLY A 194 11.61 13.31 -16.03
C GLY A 194 11.74 13.60 -17.52
N ALA A 195 10.62 13.78 -18.22
CA ALA A 195 10.57 14.12 -19.65
C ALA A 195 10.69 15.64 -19.92
N THR A 196 10.46 16.49 -18.93
CA THR A 196 10.54 17.95 -19.05
C THR A 196 12.00 18.46 -19.04
N ASP A 197 12.28 19.50 -19.83
CA ASP A 197 13.55 20.23 -19.79
C ASP A 197 13.82 20.83 -18.41
N VAL A 198 15.05 20.67 -17.90
CA VAL A 198 15.51 21.16 -16.59
C VAL A 198 15.13 22.62 -16.35
N ARG A 199 15.20 23.48 -17.38
CA ARG A 199 14.95 24.92 -17.29
C ARG A 199 13.51 25.27 -16.91
N ILE A 200 12.54 24.41 -17.25
CA ILE A 200 11.11 24.67 -17.01
C ILE A 200 10.50 23.72 -15.97
N ARG A 201 11.25 22.74 -15.46
CA ARG A 201 10.77 21.75 -14.47
C ARG A 201 10.13 22.38 -13.23
N LEU A 202 10.70 23.47 -12.71
CA LEU A 202 10.13 24.13 -11.53
C LEU A 202 8.77 24.75 -11.84
N ALA A 203 8.63 25.40 -12.99
CA ALA A 203 7.37 25.99 -13.43
C ALA A 203 6.30 24.90 -13.66
N GLU A 204 6.66 23.79 -14.30
CA GLU A 204 5.77 22.64 -14.50
C GLU A 204 5.36 21.97 -13.18
N LEU A 205 6.31 21.81 -12.24
CA LEU A 205 6.02 21.33 -10.89
C LEU A 205 4.99 22.24 -10.22
N HIS A 206 5.22 23.55 -10.19
CA HIS A 206 4.32 24.51 -9.56
C HIS A 206 2.94 24.55 -10.20
N ARG A 207 2.87 24.48 -11.54
CA ARG A 207 1.60 24.41 -12.27
C ARG A 207 0.77 23.21 -11.84
N HIS A 208 1.37 22.02 -11.85
CA HIS A 208 0.68 20.78 -11.49
C HIS A 208 0.37 20.65 -10.00
N LEU A 209 1.25 21.11 -9.12
CA LEU A 209 0.94 21.18 -7.69
C LEU A 209 -0.20 22.17 -7.42
N GLY A 210 -0.28 23.29 -8.15
CA GLY A 210 -1.40 24.23 -8.05
C GLY A 210 -2.73 23.65 -8.57
N GLU A 211 -2.70 22.80 -9.61
CA GLU A 211 -3.87 22.03 -10.05
C GLU A 211 -4.31 21.01 -9.00
N LEU A 212 -3.36 20.28 -8.41
CA LEU A 212 -3.62 19.30 -7.38
C LEU A 212 -4.15 19.95 -6.09
N ASN A 213 -3.60 21.09 -5.70
CA ASN A 213 -4.08 21.88 -4.57
C ASN A 213 -5.54 22.28 -4.76
N ARG A 214 -5.91 22.77 -5.96
CA ARG A 214 -7.32 23.05 -6.30
C ARG A 214 -8.23 21.83 -6.20
N CYS A 215 -7.77 20.62 -6.49
CA CYS A 215 -8.53 19.38 -6.27
C CYS A 215 -8.72 19.06 -4.77
N LEU A 216 -7.67 19.24 -3.96
CA LEU A 216 -7.73 19.06 -2.50
C LEU A 216 -8.74 20.02 -1.86
N LEU A 217 -8.63 21.32 -2.16
CA LEU A 217 -9.49 22.36 -1.60
C LEU A 217 -10.97 22.13 -1.98
N ARG A 218 -11.24 21.71 -3.23
CA ARG A 218 -12.58 21.32 -3.70
C ARG A 218 -13.15 20.14 -2.94
N ARG A 219 -12.33 19.13 -2.65
CA ARG A 219 -12.76 17.97 -1.89
C ARG A 219 -13.20 18.35 -0.48
N ILE A 220 -12.40 19.19 0.18
CA ILE A 220 -12.68 19.70 1.52
C ILE A 220 -13.99 20.50 1.53
N ASP A 221 -14.14 21.43 0.58
CA ASP A 221 -15.36 22.25 0.43
C ASP A 221 -16.61 21.41 0.15
N SER A 222 -16.52 20.49 -0.80
CA SER A 222 -17.63 19.61 -1.19
C SER A 222 -17.93 18.49 -0.18
N ARG A 223 -17.24 18.45 0.95
CA ARG A 223 -17.36 17.41 2.00
C ARG A 223 -17.17 16.00 1.44
N GLY A 224 -16.17 15.82 0.60
CA GLY A 224 -15.80 14.55 0.00
C GLY A 224 -16.66 14.11 -1.19
N LYS A 225 -17.53 14.98 -1.72
CA LYS A 225 -18.39 14.66 -2.87
C LYS A 225 -17.66 14.76 -4.21
N ALA A 226 -16.64 15.61 -4.33
CA ALA A 226 -15.92 15.82 -5.58
C ALA A 226 -14.42 16.09 -5.35
N PHE A 227 -13.56 15.24 -5.91
CA PHE A 227 -12.12 15.48 -5.99
C PHE A 227 -11.72 16.01 -7.39
N GLU A 228 -12.41 15.57 -8.44
CA GLU A 228 -12.17 15.98 -9.84
C GLU A 228 -13.43 16.59 -10.45
N THR A 229 -13.25 17.55 -11.35
CA THR A 229 -14.28 18.09 -12.26
C THR A 229 -13.59 18.41 -13.59
N PRO A 230 -14.32 18.36 -14.74
CA PRO A 230 -13.75 18.61 -16.06
C PRO A 230 -13.04 19.96 -16.10
N LEU A 231 -11.91 20.00 -16.81
CA LEU A 231 -11.18 21.23 -17.12
C LEU A 231 -12.16 22.28 -17.66
N GLY A 232 -12.27 23.45 -17.01
CA GLY A 232 -13.03 24.59 -17.54
C GLY A 232 -14.08 25.21 -16.60
N ALA A 233 -14.42 24.59 -15.47
CA ALA A 233 -15.25 25.27 -14.45
C ALA A 233 -14.37 26.21 -13.62
N GLU A 234 -14.61 27.52 -13.73
CA GLU A 234 -13.98 28.55 -12.92
C GLU A 234 -14.28 28.26 -11.43
N TRP A 235 -13.24 28.01 -10.63
CA TRP A 235 -13.39 27.68 -9.22
C TRP A 235 -13.29 28.97 -8.39
N PRO A 236 -14.33 29.35 -7.62
CA PRO A 236 -14.43 30.68 -7.03
C PRO A 236 -13.72 30.84 -5.68
N LEU A 237 -12.99 29.83 -5.19
CA LEU A 237 -12.29 29.94 -3.90
C LEU A 237 -10.80 30.14 -4.10
N GLU A 238 -10.28 31.20 -3.48
CA GLU A 238 -8.85 31.41 -3.34
C GLU A 238 -8.28 30.50 -2.24
N GLU A 239 -6.98 30.23 -2.30
CA GLU A 239 -6.31 29.36 -1.31
C GLU A 239 -6.44 29.88 0.13
N ALA A 240 -6.67 31.18 0.31
CA ALA A 240 -6.91 31.84 1.60
C ALA A 240 -8.30 31.51 2.20
N ASP A 241 -9.30 31.17 1.36
CA ASP A 241 -10.69 30.95 1.79
C ASP A 241 -10.91 29.61 2.49
N VAL A 242 -9.96 28.69 2.41
CA VAL A 242 -10.06 27.37 3.05
C VAL A 242 -9.43 27.36 4.43
N ALA A 243 -8.39 28.16 4.67
CA ALA A 243 -7.78 28.34 5.98
C ALA A 243 -8.76 28.96 7.01
N SER A 244 -9.76 29.72 6.54
CA SER A 244 -10.81 30.31 7.37
C SER A 244 -12.00 29.37 7.64
N ARG A 245 -12.06 28.21 6.96
CA ARG A 245 -13.16 27.25 7.10
C ARG A 245 -12.88 26.25 8.22
N ARG A 246 -13.93 25.95 8.99
CA ARG A 246 -13.96 25.24 10.28
C ARG A 246 -13.12 23.94 10.33
N PRO A 247 -12.65 23.53 11.53
CA PRO A 247 -11.93 22.25 11.74
C PRO A 247 -12.67 21.01 11.21
N ASP A 248 -14.01 21.05 11.16
CA ASP A 248 -14.84 19.94 10.65
C ASP A 248 -14.58 19.61 9.16
N ALA A 249 -14.15 20.60 8.36
CA ALA A 249 -13.90 20.42 6.94
C ALA A 249 -12.65 19.55 6.68
N ALA A 250 -11.70 19.55 7.61
CA ALA A 250 -10.48 18.73 7.52
C ALA A 250 -10.77 17.22 7.54
N ASN A 251 -11.92 16.78 8.05
CA ASN A 251 -12.32 15.37 8.01
C ASN A 251 -12.49 14.83 6.57
N PHE A 252 -12.66 15.73 5.60
CA PHE A 252 -12.81 15.39 4.19
C PHE A 252 -11.51 15.54 3.39
N ALA A 253 -10.43 15.97 4.03
CA ALA A 253 -9.11 16.05 3.41
C ALA A 253 -8.56 14.66 3.04
N ILE A 254 -7.62 14.64 2.11
CA ILE A 254 -6.87 13.44 1.71
C ILE A 254 -5.97 13.01 2.86
N VAL A 255 -5.91 11.71 3.11
CA VAL A 255 -5.03 11.11 4.12
C VAL A 255 -3.70 10.74 3.47
N LEU A 256 -2.60 11.19 4.07
CA LEU A 256 -1.29 10.75 3.64
C LEU A 256 -1.03 9.32 4.12
N PRO A 257 -0.37 8.51 3.29
CA PRO A 257 0.09 7.17 3.64
C PRO A 257 1.31 7.16 4.55
N LEU A 258 1.43 8.17 5.38
CA LEU A 258 2.60 8.47 6.17
C LEU A 258 2.16 8.64 7.61
N ARG A 259 2.87 7.97 8.51
CA ARG A 259 2.72 8.17 9.94
C ARG A 259 3.66 9.29 10.37
N ALA A 260 3.13 10.28 11.09
CA ALA A 260 3.94 11.35 11.63
C ALA A 260 4.86 10.84 12.74
N MET A 261 6.16 11.06 12.59
CA MET A 261 7.15 10.93 13.67
C MET A 261 7.28 12.29 14.37
N ALA A 262 6.21 12.79 14.97
CA ALA A 262 6.27 14.08 15.67
C ALA A 262 7.04 13.92 17.01
N PRO A 263 7.93 14.85 17.38
CA PRO A 263 8.59 14.84 18.68
C PRO A 263 7.55 14.83 19.81
N GLY A 264 7.60 13.82 20.69
CA GLY A 264 6.66 13.66 21.80
C GLY A 264 5.44 12.78 21.52
N CYS A 265 5.18 12.40 20.26
CA CYS A 265 4.20 11.35 19.94
C CYS A 265 4.87 9.98 20.14
N ARG A 266 4.58 9.32 21.27
CA ARG A 266 5.23 8.05 21.62
C ARG A 266 4.87 6.86 20.71
N GLU A 267 3.85 6.98 19.88
CA GLU A 267 3.40 5.90 19.02
C GLU A 267 2.90 6.56 17.73
N GLY A 268 3.44 6.17 16.56
CA GLY A 268 3.10 6.73 15.25
C GLY A 268 1.66 6.41 14.82
N ARG A 269 0.68 6.89 15.60
CA ARG A 269 -0.76 6.62 15.51
C ARG A 269 -1.54 7.76 14.88
N CYS A 270 -0.87 8.85 14.52
CA CYS A 270 -1.57 10.01 14.03
C CYS A 270 -1.68 9.98 12.51
N VAL A 271 -2.92 10.08 12.05
CA VAL A 271 -3.28 10.18 10.64
C VAL A 271 -3.06 11.61 10.19
N LEU A 272 -2.26 11.76 9.12
CA LEU A 272 -1.97 13.05 8.51
C LEU A 272 -2.98 13.35 7.40
N ARG A 273 -3.64 14.49 7.50
CA ARG A 273 -4.64 14.94 6.52
C ARG A 273 -4.14 16.18 5.79
N VAL A 274 -4.01 16.10 4.46
CA VAL A 274 -3.48 17.20 3.62
C VAL A 274 -4.52 18.30 3.47
N LEU A 275 -4.24 19.45 4.06
CA LEU A 275 -5.10 20.63 3.94
C LEU A 275 -4.75 21.43 2.68
N ARG A 276 -3.45 21.65 2.45
CA ARG A 276 -2.94 22.48 1.36
C ARG A 276 -1.54 22.04 0.94
N ILE A 277 -1.23 22.21 -0.35
CA ILE A 277 0.13 22.09 -0.88
C ILE A 277 0.73 23.49 -1.01
N VAL A 278 1.88 23.71 -0.40
CA VAL A 278 2.64 24.97 -0.48
C VAL A 278 3.64 24.84 -1.63
N LYS A 279 3.17 25.15 -2.85
CA LYS A 279 3.96 24.96 -4.08
C LYS A 279 5.22 25.83 -4.08
N GLU A 280 5.19 27.01 -3.47
CA GLU A 280 6.31 27.96 -3.39
C GLU A 280 7.51 27.37 -2.65
N LEU A 281 7.26 26.47 -1.69
CA LEU A 281 8.27 25.75 -0.92
C LEU A 281 8.57 24.36 -1.49
N SER A 282 8.00 24.03 -2.65
CA SER A 282 8.19 22.74 -3.33
C SER A 282 9.17 22.92 -4.49
N HIS A 283 10.09 21.97 -4.68
CA HIS A 283 11.12 22.08 -5.71
C HIS A 283 11.58 20.72 -6.25
N PRO A 284 11.99 20.62 -7.53
CA PRO A 284 12.66 19.44 -8.04
C PRO A 284 13.98 19.21 -7.30
N LEU A 285 14.34 17.95 -7.09
CA LEU A 285 15.62 17.55 -6.56
C LEU A 285 16.56 17.16 -7.71
N GLN A 286 17.84 17.46 -7.54
CA GLN A 286 18.85 17.07 -8.51
C GLN A 286 19.20 15.60 -8.33
N SER A 287 18.77 14.75 -9.28
CA SER A 287 19.20 13.36 -9.33
C SER A 287 19.43 12.93 -10.78
N ARG A 288 20.40 12.04 -10.99
CA ARG A 288 20.91 11.63 -12.30
C ARG A 288 20.00 10.63 -13.02
N GLU A 289 19.29 9.78 -12.28
CA GLU A 289 18.53 8.65 -12.85
C GLU A 289 17.02 8.83 -12.77
N ARG A 290 16.55 9.50 -11.72
CA ARG A 290 15.13 9.84 -11.52
C ARG A 290 15.04 11.31 -11.18
N VAL A 291 13.91 11.96 -11.47
CA VAL A 291 13.65 13.36 -11.07
C VAL A 291 12.71 13.35 -9.86
N PRO A 292 13.22 13.06 -8.64
CA PRO A 292 12.44 13.24 -7.43
C PRO A 292 12.23 14.74 -7.19
N TYR A 293 11.24 15.05 -6.37
CA TYR A 293 10.91 16.43 -6.02
C TYR A 293 10.41 16.46 -4.57
N LEU A 294 10.68 17.58 -3.90
CA LEU A 294 10.19 17.85 -2.56
C LEU A 294 8.82 18.54 -2.67
N VAL A 295 7.83 18.05 -1.92
CA VAL A 295 6.54 18.71 -1.76
C VAL A 295 6.39 19.15 -0.32
N THR A 296 6.09 20.43 -0.13
CA THR A 296 5.72 20.97 1.18
C THR A 296 4.20 21.06 1.27
N ALA A 297 3.63 20.56 2.37
CA ALA A 297 2.19 20.55 2.58
C ALA A 297 1.83 20.93 4.02
N GLU A 298 0.73 21.66 4.16
CA GLU A 298 0.06 21.90 5.44
C GLU A 298 -0.83 20.71 5.75
N VAL A 299 -0.62 20.13 6.93
CA VAL A 299 -1.31 18.91 7.35
C VAL A 299 -1.99 19.10 8.70
N LEU A 300 -3.16 18.49 8.85
CA LEU A 300 -3.80 18.30 10.14
C LEU A 300 -3.44 16.92 10.69
N GLN A 301 -2.95 16.89 11.92
CA GLN A 301 -2.73 15.66 12.66
C GLN A 301 -4.01 15.27 13.39
N THR A 302 -4.53 14.06 13.11
CA THR A 302 -5.75 13.54 13.75
C THR A 302 -5.48 12.21 14.42
N SER A 303 -6.10 11.97 15.57
CA SER A 303 -6.00 10.71 16.34
C SER A 303 -7.00 9.63 15.87
N ILE A 304 -7.89 9.97 14.93
CA ILE A 304 -8.93 9.09 14.41
C ILE A 304 -8.62 8.80 12.94
N GLY A 305 -8.17 7.57 12.69
CA GLY A 305 -8.33 6.90 11.40
C GLY A 305 -9.76 6.41 11.30
#